data_AF-A0A4S8QS07-F1
#
_entry.id   AF-A0A4S8QS07-F1
#
_cell.length_a   1.000
_cell.length_b   1.000
_cell.length_c   1.000
_cell.angle_alpha   90.00
_cell.angle_beta   90.00
_cell.angle_gamma   90.00
#
_symmetry.space_group_name_H-M   'P 1'
#
loop_
_entity.id
_entity.type
_entity.pdbx_description
1 polymer ?
#
loop_
_entity_poly.entity_id
_entity_poly.type
_entity_poly.pdbx_seq_one_letter_code
_entity_poly.pdbx_strand_id
1 'polypeptide(L)'
;MVVDEEMTEANRARPQEIHDPKTTATRDVELNKEFESWNQSTSPAPVRPEIPPSEGSPALEHTPTAMVVPRSKRRGLLGLMTIVPEVEHPQSYKNGTKWLITFIVAVAGAAAPLGSAIFFLLTLCAAALTELSEDFHASKTLTNLAVAMYLLAMSIFPLWWSAFSEIFGRRTIYLVSFTFFTLWSAITAISTSMEMLVVMRVLGGGSAASVLAIGAGTIADIWEPKERGRAMGIFFLGPMLGPLLAPIIGGAVAEKWGWRSTQWFQTIYGGVSLILLLFCLPETLARRAAVVDELADGNIISHRPSFAPLPTSPYIQHRMKRVVVILKRSIIDPLKILGYLRFPAVSVAVYIGSITFGSLYILNIAIQKIFGEESYNFSEVVVGLTYIPGLSECCSLKKVCAKWFG
;
A
#
# COMPACT_ATOMS: atom_id res chain seq x y z
N MET A 1 14.30 48.57 -13.36
CA MET A 1 14.96 49.35 -14.44
C MET A 1 15.65 48.35 -15.34
N VAL A 2 15.39 48.43 -16.64
CA VAL A 2 15.76 47.48 -17.70
C VAL A 2 14.83 46.26 -17.82
N VAL A 3 13.55 46.46 -18.18
CA VAL A 3 12.76 45.59 -19.12
C VAL A 3 11.54 46.38 -19.70
N ASP A 4 11.65 47.69 -19.95
CA ASP A 4 10.49 48.51 -20.40
C ASP A 4 10.72 49.25 -21.73
N GLU A 5 11.79 48.92 -22.48
CA GLU A 5 12.20 49.72 -23.64
C GLU A 5 12.12 48.98 -24.99
N GLU A 6 11.58 47.75 -25.04
CA GLU A 6 11.51 46.95 -26.28
C GLU A 6 10.09 46.78 -26.87
N MET A 7 9.04 47.28 -26.21
CA MET A 7 7.66 47.19 -26.75
C MET A 7 7.18 48.42 -27.53
N THR A 8 7.97 49.49 -27.62
CA THR A 8 7.47 50.78 -28.13
C THR A 8 7.78 51.04 -29.61
N GLU A 9 8.59 50.21 -30.28
CA GLU A 9 8.94 50.41 -31.71
C GLU A 9 8.24 49.48 -32.70
N ALA A 10 7.66 48.35 -32.27
CA ALA A 10 7.00 47.40 -33.17
C ALA A 10 5.59 47.81 -33.63
N ASN A 11 5.07 48.95 -33.19
CA ASN A 11 3.68 49.37 -33.43
C ASN A 11 3.51 50.49 -34.47
N ARG A 12 4.55 50.83 -35.25
CA ARG A 12 4.50 51.94 -36.22
C ARG A 12 4.37 51.53 -37.70
N ALA A 13 4.19 50.25 -38.00
CA ALA A 13 4.04 49.78 -39.38
C ALA A 13 2.84 48.84 -39.55
N ARG A 14 1.62 49.40 -39.56
CA ARG A 14 0.47 48.72 -40.15
C ARG A 14 -0.39 49.74 -40.92
N PRO A 15 -0.59 49.56 -42.24
CA PRO A 15 -1.55 50.37 -42.99
C PRO A 15 -2.95 50.17 -42.40
N GLN A 16 -3.70 51.25 -42.23
CA GLN A 16 -5.12 51.19 -41.92
C GLN A 16 -5.86 50.67 -43.15
N GLU A 17 -6.28 49.41 -43.15
CA GLU A 17 -7.26 48.91 -44.12
C GLU A 17 -8.64 49.48 -43.77
N ILE A 18 -9.17 50.23 -44.73
CA ILE A 18 -10.51 50.80 -44.73
C ILE A 18 -11.51 49.64 -44.83
N HIS A 19 -12.38 49.52 -43.83
CA HIS A 19 -13.48 48.55 -43.81
C HIS A 19 -14.52 48.91 -44.89
N ASP A 20 -14.44 48.25 -46.05
CA ASP A 20 -15.44 48.35 -47.11
C ASP A 20 -16.53 47.27 -46.88
N PRO A 21 -17.81 47.65 -46.64
CA PRO A 21 -18.89 46.71 -46.32
C PRO A 21 -19.22 45.73 -47.45
N LYS A 22 -18.73 45.95 -48.68
CA LYS A 22 -18.93 45.04 -49.81
C LYS A 22 -18.04 43.79 -49.78
N THR A 23 -16.88 43.85 -49.13
CA THR A 23 -15.92 42.73 -49.09
C THR A 23 -16.28 41.67 -48.05
N THR A 24 -17.01 42.06 -47.00
CA THR A 24 -17.46 41.16 -45.93
C THR A 24 -18.61 40.26 -46.41
N ALA A 25 -19.56 40.81 -47.17
CA ALA A 25 -20.67 40.05 -47.74
C ALA A 25 -20.22 38.98 -48.75
N THR A 26 -19.19 39.26 -49.56
CA THR A 26 -18.64 38.28 -50.52
C THR A 26 -17.94 37.13 -49.81
N ARG A 27 -17.23 37.44 -48.70
CA ARG A 27 -16.48 36.47 -47.90
C ARG A 27 -17.40 35.53 -47.10
N ASP A 28 -18.55 36.03 -46.64
CA ASP A 28 -19.57 35.22 -45.96
C ASP A 28 -20.33 34.29 -46.94
N VAL A 29 -20.50 34.71 -48.19
CA VAL A 29 -21.07 33.87 -49.26
C VAL A 29 -20.09 32.76 -49.69
N GLU A 30 -18.79 33.03 -49.67
CA GLU A 30 -17.74 32.06 -50.01
C GLU A 30 -17.54 31.01 -48.91
N LEU A 31 -17.60 31.43 -47.64
CA LEU A 31 -17.62 30.54 -46.46
C LEU A 31 -18.86 29.62 -46.45
N ASN A 32 -20.04 30.12 -46.83
CA ASN A 32 -21.24 29.30 -46.93
C ASN A 32 -21.17 28.28 -48.08
N LYS A 33 -20.53 28.62 -49.21
CA LYS A 33 -20.29 27.67 -50.30
C LYS A 33 -19.27 26.60 -49.95
N GLU A 34 -18.22 26.93 -49.19
CA GLU A 34 -17.32 25.93 -48.63
C GLU A 34 -18.07 25.00 -47.66
N PHE A 35 -18.91 25.54 -46.77
CA PHE A 35 -19.69 24.75 -45.82
C PHE A 35 -20.71 23.81 -46.51
N GLU A 36 -21.33 24.24 -47.60
CA GLU A 36 -22.20 23.37 -48.42
C GLU A 36 -21.43 22.27 -49.16
N SER A 37 -20.19 22.54 -49.59
CA SER A 37 -19.32 21.53 -50.23
C SER A 37 -18.87 20.42 -49.27
N TRP A 38 -18.66 20.74 -47.98
CA TRP A 38 -18.40 19.76 -46.93
C TRP A 38 -19.62 18.86 -46.67
N ASN A 39 -20.83 19.41 -46.79
CA ASN A 39 -22.06 18.67 -46.53
C ASN A 39 -22.46 17.72 -47.69
N GLN A 40 -21.95 17.97 -48.91
CA GLN A 40 -22.19 17.10 -50.08
C GLN A 40 -21.18 15.95 -50.25
N SER A 41 -20.04 15.98 -49.54
CA SER A 41 -18.99 14.93 -49.65
C SER A 41 -19.05 13.84 -48.58
N THR A 42 -20.02 13.88 -47.66
CA THR A 42 -20.25 12.80 -46.70
C THR A 42 -21.19 11.75 -47.30
N SER A 43 -20.58 10.74 -47.92
CA SER A 43 -21.25 9.46 -48.20
C SER A 43 -21.88 8.94 -46.90
N PRO A 44 -23.13 8.41 -46.91
CA PRO A 44 -23.75 7.91 -45.71
C PRO A 44 -22.87 6.80 -45.12
N ALA A 45 -22.49 6.94 -43.86
CA ALA A 45 -21.79 5.89 -43.12
C ALA A 45 -22.57 4.56 -43.27
N PRO A 46 -21.90 3.42 -43.43
CA PRO A 46 -22.59 2.14 -43.56
C PRO A 46 -23.48 1.95 -42.33
N VAL A 47 -24.78 1.82 -42.57
CA VAL A 47 -25.78 1.50 -41.56
C VAL A 47 -25.32 0.21 -40.89
N ARG A 48 -24.89 0.32 -39.62
CA ARG A 48 -24.63 -0.85 -38.80
C ARG A 48 -25.96 -1.62 -38.73
N PRO A 49 -26.02 -2.91 -39.10
CA PRO A 49 -27.27 -3.65 -39.03
C PRO A 49 -27.80 -3.57 -37.59
N GLU A 50 -29.02 -3.04 -37.45
CA GLU A 50 -29.77 -3.09 -36.20
C GLU A 50 -29.95 -4.57 -35.87
N ILE A 51 -29.29 -4.99 -34.79
CA ILE A 51 -29.57 -6.27 -34.16
C ILE A 51 -31.01 -6.15 -33.66
N PRO A 52 -31.94 -7.04 -34.05
CA PRO A 52 -33.32 -6.98 -33.54
C PRO A 52 -33.30 -7.00 -32.02
N PRO A 53 -34.22 -6.29 -31.34
CA PRO A 53 -34.30 -6.32 -29.89
C PRO A 53 -34.47 -7.77 -29.48
N SER A 54 -33.45 -8.34 -28.84
CA SER A 54 -33.55 -9.67 -28.26
C SER A 54 -34.72 -9.63 -27.30
N GLU A 55 -35.78 -10.39 -27.62
CA GLU A 55 -36.88 -10.64 -26.71
C GLU A 55 -36.31 -10.93 -25.32
N GLY A 56 -36.82 -10.20 -24.33
CA GLY A 56 -36.32 -10.20 -22.98
C GLY A 56 -36.19 -11.62 -22.43
N SER A 57 -34.97 -12.14 -22.46
CA SER A 57 -34.53 -12.99 -21.36
C SER A 57 -34.58 -12.10 -20.13
N PRO A 58 -35.21 -12.52 -19.02
CA PRO A 58 -35.19 -11.72 -17.81
C PRO A 58 -33.73 -11.42 -17.53
N ALA A 59 -33.40 -10.13 -17.44
CA ALA A 59 -32.13 -9.69 -16.90
C ALA A 59 -32.10 -10.17 -15.46
N LEU A 60 -31.73 -11.44 -15.27
CA LEU A 60 -31.21 -11.94 -14.04
C LEU A 60 -29.99 -11.05 -13.81
N GLU A 61 -30.15 -10.12 -12.87
CA GLU A 61 -29.08 -9.48 -12.14
C GLU A 61 -28.32 -10.60 -11.41
N HIS A 62 -27.61 -11.42 -12.19
CA HIS A 62 -26.73 -12.44 -11.69
C HIS A 62 -25.56 -11.67 -11.10
N THR A 63 -25.68 -11.32 -9.82
CA THR A 63 -24.49 -11.22 -8.97
C THR A 63 -23.73 -12.51 -9.28
N PRO A 64 -22.52 -12.45 -9.89
CA PRO A 64 -21.85 -13.66 -10.34
C PRO A 64 -21.74 -14.59 -9.15
N THR A 65 -22.47 -15.71 -9.20
CA THR A 65 -22.50 -16.69 -8.12
C THR A 65 -21.06 -17.09 -7.87
N ALA A 66 -20.56 -16.81 -6.68
CA ALA A 66 -19.18 -17.09 -6.28
C ALA A 66 -18.82 -18.54 -6.62
N MET A 67 -18.09 -18.75 -7.72
CA MET A 67 -17.57 -20.07 -8.07
C MET A 67 -16.46 -20.40 -7.07
N VAL A 68 -16.81 -21.25 -6.10
CA VAL A 68 -15.88 -21.69 -5.06
C VAL A 68 -14.89 -22.65 -5.68
N VAL A 69 -13.60 -22.29 -5.61
CA VAL A 69 -12.52 -23.14 -6.10
C VAL A 69 -12.40 -24.37 -5.18
N PRO A 70 -12.40 -25.60 -5.71
CA PRO A 70 -12.20 -26.80 -4.92
C PRO A 70 -10.89 -26.73 -4.13
N ARG A 71 -10.88 -27.27 -2.91
CA ARG A 71 -9.72 -27.23 -1.99
C ARG A 71 -8.39 -27.67 -2.61
N SER A 72 -8.42 -28.62 -3.55
CA SER A 72 -7.24 -29.13 -4.26
C SER A 72 -6.64 -28.18 -5.29
N LYS A 73 -7.40 -27.18 -5.76
CA LYS A 73 -6.98 -26.19 -6.76
C LYS A 73 -6.71 -24.80 -6.16
N ARG A 74 -6.74 -24.67 -4.84
CA ARG A 74 -6.51 -23.40 -4.14
C ARG A 74 -5.08 -22.90 -4.38
N ARG A 75 -4.96 -21.61 -4.68
CA ARG A 75 -3.71 -20.97 -5.09
C ARG A 75 -2.95 -20.43 -3.87
N GLY A 76 -1.62 -20.35 -4.00
CA GLY A 76 -0.74 -19.79 -2.95
C GLY A 76 -0.19 -20.79 -1.94
N LEU A 77 0.83 -20.36 -1.19
CA LEU A 77 1.49 -21.19 -0.18
C LEU A 77 0.47 -21.62 0.90
N LEU A 78 0.42 -22.92 1.20
CA LEU A 78 -0.51 -23.53 2.17
C LEU A 78 -2.00 -23.21 1.89
N GLY A 79 -2.42 -22.99 0.64
CA GLY A 79 -3.81 -22.67 0.29
C GLY A 79 -4.84 -23.74 0.68
N LEU A 80 -4.42 -24.99 0.90
CA LEU A 80 -5.31 -26.06 1.40
C LEU A 80 -5.79 -25.82 2.84
N MET A 81 -4.99 -25.13 3.66
CA MET A 81 -5.31 -24.89 5.08
C MET A 81 -6.26 -23.72 5.31
N THR A 82 -6.71 -23.01 4.28
CA THR A 82 -7.67 -21.91 4.46
C THR A 82 -9.05 -22.41 4.88
N ILE A 83 -9.60 -21.81 5.92
CA ILE A 83 -10.98 -22.04 6.34
C ILE A 83 -11.92 -21.31 5.37
N VAL A 84 -11.55 -20.10 4.95
CA VAL A 84 -12.31 -19.30 3.98
C VAL A 84 -12.19 -19.91 2.57
N PRO A 85 -13.30 -20.17 1.87
CA PRO A 85 -13.28 -20.67 0.50
C PRO A 85 -12.63 -19.65 -0.44
N GLU A 86 -11.71 -20.09 -1.29
CA GLU A 86 -11.20 -19.25 -2.38
C GLU A 86 -12.26 -19.15 -3.47
N VAL A 87 -12.51 -17.93 -3.94
CA VAL A 87 -13.46 -17.63 -5.00
C VAL A 87 -12.70 -17.06 -6.20
N GLU A 88 -13.04 -17.50 -7.41
CA GLU A 88 -12.33 -17.09 -8.63
C GLU A 88 -12.33 -15.57 -8.86
N HIS A 89 -13.43 -14.91 -8.49
CA HIS A 89 -13.56 -13.46 -8.48
C HIS A 89 -13.65 -12.95 -7.03
N PRO A 90 -12.58 -12.34 -6.48
CA PRO A 90 -12.56 -11.82 -5.11
C PRO A 90 -13.67 -10.82 -4.80
N GLN A 91 -14.24 -10.15 -5.80
CA GLN A 91 -15.34 -9.20 -5.63
C GLN A 91 -16.67 -9.89 -5.27
N SER A 92 -16.82 -11.18 -5.55
CA SER A 92 -18.06 -11.94 -5.30
C SER A 92 -18.17 -12.53 -3.89
N TYR A 93 -17.24 -12.24 -2.98
CA TYR A 93 -17.34 -12.67 -1.57
C TYR A 93 -18.59 -12.11 -0.87
N LYS A 94 -19.17 -12.90 0.04
CA LYS A 94 -20.20 -12.42 0.96
C LYS A 94 -19.66 -11.27 1.81
N ASN A 95 -20.49 -10.26 2.08
CA ASN A 95 -20.10 -9.06 2.81
C ASN A 95 -19.47 -9.35 4.18
N GLY A 96 -19.98 -10.34 4.93
CA GLY A 96 -19.39 -10.75 6.22
C GLY A 96 -17.97 -11.29 6.09
N THR A 97 -17.67 -12.04 5.03
CA THR A 97 -16.33 -12.55 4.74
C THR A 97 -15.38 -11.44 4.30
N LYS A 98 -15.87 -10.49 3.48
CA LYS A 98 -15.08 -9.31 3.09
C LYS A 98 -14.65 -8.50 4.32
N TRP A 99 -15.59 -8.24 5.24
CA TRP A 99 -15.31 -7.53 6.49
C TRP A 99 -14.36 -8.29 7.41
N LEU A 100 -14.52 -9.61 7.53
CA LEU A 100 -13.60 -10.46 8.31
C LEU A 100 -12.16 -10.36 7.77
N ILE A 101 -11.98 -10.45 6.45
CA ILE A 101 -10.67 -10.32 5.81
C ILE A 101 -10.09 -8.92 6.06
N THR A 102 -10.88 -7.86 5.86
CA THR A 102 -10.44 -6.48 6.13
C THR A 102 -10.04 -6.29 7.59
N PHE A 103 -10.79 -6.84 8.54
CA PHE A 103 -10.45 -6.77 9.97
C PHE A 103 -9.12 -7.48 10.29
N ILE A 104 -8.93 -8.70 9.79
CA ILE A 104 -7.69 -9.46 10.02
C ILE A 104 -6.49 -8.74 9.41
N VAL A 105 -6.64 -8.20 8.20
CA VAL A 105 -5.59 -7.43 7.53
C VAL A 105 -5.31 -6.11 8.26
N ALA A 106 -6.32 -5.48 8.88
CA ALA A 106 -6.14 -4.30 9.72
C ALA A 106 -5.37 -4.61 11.01
N VAL A 107 -5.71 -5.71 11.70
CA VAL A 107 -4.98 -6.19 12.89
C VAL A 107 -3.54 -6.50 12.52
N ALA A 108 -3.32 -7.26 11.44
CA ALA A 108 -1.99 -7.51 10.91
C ALA A 108 -1.23 -6.20 10.58
N GLY A 109 -1.91 -5.19 10.03
CA GLY A 109 -1.34 -3.88 9.70
C GLY A 109 -0.92 -3.06 10.91
N ALA A 110 -1.49 -3.33 12.09
CA ALA A 110 -1.09 -2.68 13.33
C ALA A 110 0.29 -3.16 13.83
N ALA A 111 0.79 -4.31 13.38
CA ALA A 111 2.06 -4.91 13.86
C ALA A 111 3.26 -3.96 13.71
N ALA A 112 3.44 -3.36 12.54
CA ALA A 112 4.58 -2.51 12.25
C ALA A 112 4.62 -1.24 13.14
N PRO A 113 3.55 -0.41 13.17
CA PRO A 113 3.49 0.78 14.03
C PRO A 113 3.54 0.47 15.53
N LEU A 114 2.89 -0.62 15.95
CA LEU A 114 2.89 -1.07 17.34
C LEU A 114 4.31 -1.46 17.78
N GLY A 115 5.08 -2.14 16.93
CA GLY A 115 6.48 -2.49 17.21
C GLY A 115 7.41 -1.31 17.38
N SER A 116 7.29 -0.28 16.54
CA SER A 116 8.06 0.96 16.72
C SER A 116 7.69 1.69 18.01
N ALA A 117 6.39 1.79 18.29
CA ALA A 117 5.90 2.60 19.41
C ALA A 117 6.20 1.97 20.78
N ILE A 118 6.09 0.64 20.92
CA ILE A 118 6.44 -0.06 22.17
C ILE A 118 7.91 0.18 22.53
N PHE A 119 8.80 0.10 21.54
CA PHE A 119 10.23 0.24 21.80
C PHE A 119 10.67 1.70 21.98
N PHE A 120 9.98 2.63 21.33
CA PHE A 120 10.18 4.03 21.60
C PHE A 120 9.84 4.38 23.06
N LEU A 121 8.69 3.93 23.56
CA LEU A 121 8.32 4.10 24.97
C LEU A 121 9.38 3.52 25.90
N LEU A 122 9.87 2.32 25.60
CA LEU A 122 10.95 1.70 26.36
C LEU A 122 12.19 2.58 26.46
N THR A 123 12.52 3.29 25.38
CA THR A 123 13.67 4.21 25.34
C THR A 123 13.39 5.49 26.12
N LEU A 124 12.13 5.85 26.37
CA LEU A 124 11.78 6.99 27.22
C LEU A 124 11.74 6.64 28.71
N CYS A 125 11.43 5.38 29.05
CA CYS A 125 11.47 4.91 30.42
C CYS A 125 12.91 4.92 30.95
N ALA A 126 13.18 5.77 31.94
CA ALA A 126 14.50 5.88 32.57
C ALA A 126 14.96 4.54 33.18
N ALA A 127 14.04 3.73 33.69
CA ALA A 127 14.34 2.41 34.26
C ALA A 127 14.82 1.44 33.17
N ALA A 128 14.09 1.33 32.06
CA ALA A 128 14.45 0.41 30.99
C ALA A 128 15.69 0.87 30.19
N LEU A 129 15.93 2.18 30.07
CA LEU A 129 17.18 2.72 29.53
C LEU A 129 18.39 2.34 30.41
N THR A 130 18.21 2.37 31.73
CA THR A 130 19.24 1.95 32.68
C THR A 130 19.53 0.46 32.52
N GLU A 131 18.49 -0.38 32.44
CA GLU A 131 18.65 -1.82 32.13
C GLU A 131 19.38 -2.06 30.81
N LEU A 132 19.02 -1.35 29.74
CA LEU A 132 19.67 -1.50 28.42
C LEU A 132 21.13 -1.04 28.45
N SER A 133 21.42 0.01 29.23
CA SER A 133 22.76 0.56 29.38
C SER A 133 23.64 -0.35 30.26
N GLU A 134 23.06 -0.98 31.28
CA GLU A 134 23.75 -1.97 32.12
C GLU A 134 23.98 -3.29 31.36
N ASP A 135 22.99 -3.76 30.60
CA ASP A 135 23.07 -5.03 29.84
C ASP A 135 24.04 -4.96 28.65
N PHE A 136 24.12 -3.82 27.96
CA PHE A 136 24.88 -3.69 26.71
C PHE A 136 25.97 -2.62 26.73
N HIS A 137 26.18 -1.93 27.84
CA HIS A 137 27.08 -0.75 27.93
C HIS A 137 26.81 0.27 26.82
N ALA A 138 25.55 0.38 26.39
CA ALA A 138 25.17 1.16 25.22
C ALA A 138 24.88 2.63 25.57
N SER A 139 25.31 3.53 24.67
CA SER A 139 24.97 4.95 24.75
C SER A 139 23.53 5.21 24.29
N LYS A 140 22.87 6.21 24.88
CA LYS A 140 21.51 6.66 24.52
C LYS A 140 21.36 6.92 23.02
N THR A 141 22.42 7.40 22.38
CA THR A 141 22.47 7.65 20.92
C THR A 141 22.23 6.38 20.12
N LEU A 142 22.81 5.25 20.55
CA LEU A 142 22.72 3.98 19.82
C LEU A 142 21.31 3.37 19.95
N THR A 143 20.65 3.55 21.09
CA THR A 143 19.25 3.13 21.29
C THR A 143 18.27 3.94 20.46
N ASN A 144 18.44 5.25 20.42
CA ASN A 144 17.64 6.12 19.54
C ASN A 144 17.87 5.77 18.06
N LEU A 145 19.11 5.44 17.68
CA LEU A 145 19.42 4.98 16.34
C LEU A 145 18.66 3.69 15.99
N ALA A 146 18.55 2.73 16.92
CA ALA A 146 17.80 1.49 16.69
C ALA A 146 16.31 1.75 16.36
N VAL A 147 15.67 2.68 17.08
CA VAL A 147 14.28 3.11 16.81
C VAL A 147 14.19 3.76 15.42
N ALA A 148 15.09 4.70 15.13
CA ALA A 148 15.09 5.42 13.86
C ALA A 148 15.31 4.48 12.67
N MET A 149 16.23 3.53 12.79
CA MET A 149 16.51 2.53 11.76
C MET A 149 15.33 1.59 11.51
N TYR A 150 14.56 1.24 12.56
CA TYR A 150 13.30 0.50 12.39
C TYR A 150 12.27 1.32 11.59
N LEU A 151 12.08 2.61 11.92
CA LEU A 151 11.16 3.51 11.22
C LEU A 151 11.57 3.73 9.75
N LEU A 152 12.87 3.85 9.49
CA LEU A 152 13.42 3.91 8.13
C LEU A 152 13.14 2.61 7.37
N ALA A 153 13.39 1.45 7.99
CA ALA A 153 13.11 0.17 7.37
C ALA A 153 11.62 0.01 7.01
N MET A 154 10.71 0.32 7.94
CA MET A 154 9.27 0.22 7.64
C MET A 154 8.80 1.21 6.57
N SER A 155 9.54 2.28 6.30
CA SER A 155 9.20 3.25 5.25
C SER A 155 9.67 2.81 3.86
N ILE A 156 10.85 2.18 3.78
CA ILE A 156 11.50 1.86 2.50
C ILE A 156 11.05 0.47 2.00
N PHE A 157 11.03 -0.54 2.87
CA PHE A 157 10.74 -1.94 2.50
C PHE A 157 9.36 -2.20 1.83
N PRO A 158 8.26 -1.48 2.15
CA PRO A 158 6.96 -1.70 1.51
C PRO A 158 6.97 -1.62 -0.01
N LEU A 159 7.89 -0.83 -0.60
CA LEU A 159 8.04 -0.70 -2.05
C LEU A 159 8.31 -2.05 -2.72
N TRP A 160 9.27 -2.82 -2.18
CA TRP A 160 9.59 -4.16 -2.70
C TRP A 160 8.49 -5.15 -2.39
N TRP A 161 7.91 -5.12 -1.19
CA TRP A 161 6.82 -6.03 -0.81
C TRP A 161 5.59 -5.88 -1.71
N SER A 162 5.26 -4.66 -2.13
CA SER A 162 4.19 -4.40 -3.09
C SER A 162 4.45 -5.12 -4.42
N ALA A 163 5.63 -4.93 -5.02
CA ALA A 163 6.02 -5.57 -6.28
C ALA A 163 6.05 -7.11 -6.17
N PHE A 164 6.59 -7.63 -5.06
CA PHE A 164 6.61 -9.07 -4.83
C PHE A 164 5.21 -9.67 -4.71
N SER A 165 4.25 -8.94 -4.14
CA SER A 165 2.87 -9.43 -3.97
C SER A 165 2.13 -9.62 -5.31
N GLU A 166 2.48 -8.85 -6.33
CA GLU A 166 1.90 -8.98 -7.67
C GLU A 166 2.44 -10.21 -8.42
N ILE A 167 3.70 -10.58 -8.19
CA ILE A 167 4.37 -11.71 -8.87
C ILE A 167 4.08 -13.03 -8.15
N PHE A 168 4.28 -13.06 -6.84
CA PHE A 168 4.24 -14.28 -6.02
C PHE A 168 2.88 -14.53 -5.36
N GLY A 169 1.90 -13.64 -5.59
CA GLY A 169 0.59 -13.67 -4.94
C GLY A 169 0.59 -13.00 -3.58
N ARG A 170 -0.57 -12.48 -3.17
CA ARG A 170 -0.70 -11.73 -1.91
C ARG A 170 -0.57 -12.65 -0.71
N ARG A 171 -1.22 -13.82 -0.73
CA ARG A 171 -1.20 -14.79 0.38
C ARG A 171 0.22 -15.25 0.71
N THR A 172 1.00 -15.62 -0.30
CA THR A 172 2.37 -16.10 -0.12
C THR A 172 3.23 -15.05 0.58
N ILE A 173 3.16 -13.80 0.13
CA ILE A 173 3.98 -12.74 0.69
C ILE A 173 3.58 -12.41 2.13
N TYR A 174 2.28 -12.41 2.46
CA TYR A 174 1.85 -12.27 3.85
C TYR A 174 2.44 -13.33 4.78
N LEU A 175 2.40 -14.59 4.37
CA LEU A 175 2.91 -15.68 5.21
C LEU A 175 4.42 -15.59 5.38
N VAL A 176 5.15 -15.32 4.30
CA VAL A 176 6.62 -15.18 4.33
C VAL A 176 7.03 -13.99 5.20
N SER A 177 6.39 -12.84 5.02
CA SER A 177 6.74 -11.62 5.76
C SER A 177 6.44 -11.73 7.24
N PHE A 178 5.29 -12.29 7.64
CA PHE A 178 4.96 -12.51 9.06
C PHE A 178 5.80 -13.60 9.71
N THR A 179 6.22 -14.62 8.95
CA THR A 179 7.16 -15.62 9.45
C THR A 179 8.50 -14.96 9.76
N PHE A 180 9.02 -14.13 8.85
CA PHE A 180 10.24 -13.37 9.09
C PHE A 180 10.08 -12.37 10.23
N PHE A 181 8.97 -11.65 10.30
CA PHE A 181 8.70 -10.74 11.41
C PHE A 181 8.74 -11.47 12.76
N THR A 182 8.05 -12.60 12.89
CA THR A 182 8.02 -13.40 14.12
C THR A 182 9.41 -13.92 14.47
N LEU A 183 10.16 -14.40 13.48
CA LEU A 183 11.53 -14.87 13.67
C LEU A 183 12.47 -13.76 14.14
N TRP A 184 12.47 -12.61 13.46
CA TRP A 184 13.33 -11.48 13.82
C TRP A 184 12.95 -10.86 15.17
N SER A 185 11.65 -10.81 15.50
CA SER A 185 11.18 -10.40 16.83
C SER A 185 11.65 -11.36 17.92
N ALA A 186 11.63 -12.68 17.68
CA ALA A 186 12.13 -13.67 18.63
C ALA A 186 13.65 -13.53 18.85
N ILE A 187 14.41 -13.35 17.77
CA ILE A 187 15.87 -13.15 17.85
C ILE A 187 16.21 -11.83 18.54
N THR A 188 15.40 -10.79 18.32
CA THR A 188 15.53 -9.51 19.04
C THR A 188 15.33 -9.69 20.54
N ALA A 189 14.44 -10.57 20.99
CA ALA A 189 14.22 -10.82 22.41
C ALA A 189 15.42 -11.51 23.10
N ILE A 190 16.21 -12.26 22.34
CA ILE A 190 17.37 -13.04 22.81
C ILE A 190 18.68 -12.29 22.53
N SER A 191 18.63 -11.09 21.93
CA SER A 191 19.83 -10.38 21.50
C SER A 191 20.77 -10.09 22.67
N THR A 192 22.06 -10.40 22.49
CA THR A 192 23.12 -10.20 23.49
C THR A 192 24.06 -9.04 23.16
N SER A 193 23.88 -8.39 22.00
CA SER A 193 24.64 -7.20 21.62
C SER A 193 23.75 -6.13 20.99
N MET A 194 24.17 -4.87 21.14
CA MET A 194 23.42 -3.72 20.61
C MET A 194 23.39 -3.70 19.08
N GLU A 195 24.49 -4.07 18.42
CA GLU A 195 24.55 -4.19 16.97
C GLU A 195 23.56 -5.25 16.45
N MET A 196 23.52 -6.40 17.11
CA MET A 196 22.56 -7.46 16.80
C MET A 196 21.13 -6.96 16.98
N LEU A 197 20.83 -6.23 18.06
CA LEU A 197 19.52 -5.63 18.29
C LEU A 197 19.15 -4.69 17.13
N VAL A 198 20.03 -3.76 16.74
CA VAL A 198 19.77 -2.81 15.63
C VAL A 198 19.49 -3.53 14.33
N VAL A 199 20.32 -4.52 13.95
CA VAL A 199 20.16 -5.28 12.70
C VAL A 199 18.84 -6.05 12.69
N MET A 200 18.54 -6.77 13.77
CA MET A 200 17.30 -7.55 13.86
C MET A 200 16.06 -6.66 13.85
N ARG A 201 16.16 -5.44 14.38
CA ARG A 201 15.09 -4.43 14.27
C ARG A 201 14.86 -3.93 12.87
N VAL A 202 15.92 -3.64 12.11
CA VAL A 202 15.78 -3.26 10.70
C VAL A 202 15.08 -4.36 9.91
N LEU A 203 15.49 -5.62 10.11
CA LEU A 203 14.90 -6.77 9.44
C LEU A 203 13.44 -7.03 9.89
N GLY A 204 13.16 -6.89 11.19
CA GLY A 204 11.81 -7.04 11.75
C GLY A 204 10.85 -5.96 11.24
N GLY A 205 11.26 -4.68 11.30
CA GLY A 205 10.47 -3.55 10.82
C GLY A 205 10.21 -3.62 9.32
N GLY A 206 11.24 -3.96 8.54
CA GLY A 206 11.10 -4.19 7.11
C GLY A 206 10.12 -5.32 6.78
N SER A 207 10.11 -6.40 7.57
CA SER A 207 9.20 -7.54 7.37
C SER A 207 7.74 -7.20 7.75
N ALA A 208 7.52 -6.53 8.88
CA ALA A 208 6.18 -6.13 9.34
C ALA A 208 5.50 -5.11 8.40
N ALA A 209 6.28 -4.25 7.75
CA ALA A 209 5.76 -3.17 6.91
C ALA A 209 5.12 -3.66 5.60
N SER A 210 5.35 -4.92 5.22
CA SER A 210 4.72 -5.57 4.07
C SER A 210 3.19 -5.42 4.05
N VAL A 211 2.54 -5.49 5.22
CA VAL A 211 1.08 -5.44 5.33
C VAL A 211 0.50 -4.08 4.97
N LEU A 212 1.23 -3.00 5.21
CA LEU A 212 0.75 -1.65 4.92
C LEU A 212 0.57 -1.46 3.42
N ALA A 213 1.52 -1.93 2.62
CA ALA A 213 1.44 -1.89 1.15
C ALA A 213 0.46 -2.94 0.60
N ILE A 214 0.63 -4.21 1.02
CA ILE A 214 -0.15 -5.32 0.44
C ILE A 214 -1.61 -5.27 0.92
N GLY A 215 -1.87 -4.73 2.11
CA GLY A 215 -3.21 -4.62 2.71
C GLY A 215 -4.12 -3.72 1.92
N ALA A 216 -3.63 -2.54 1.54
CA ALA A 216 -4.34 -1.64 0.65
C ALA A 216 -4.66 -2.32 -0.70
N GLY A 217 -3.69 -3.02 -1.29
CA GLY A 217 -3.93 -3.78 -2.53
C GLY A 217 -4.95 -4.91 -2.38
N THR A 218 -4.90 -5.64 -1.26
CA THR A 218 -5.84 -6.73 -0.96
C THR A 218 -7.28 -6.21 -0.84
N ILE A 219 -7.45 -5.05 -0.21
CA ILE A 219 -8.76 -4.40 -0.08
C ILE A 219 -9.25 -3.90 -1.45
N ALA A 220 -8.35 -3.36 -2.27
CA ALA A 220 -8.68 -2.92 -3.62
C ALA A 220 -9.15 -4.06 -4.53
N ASP A 221 -8.62 -5.28 -4.33
CA ASP A 221 -8.99 -6.47 -5.09
C ASP A 221 -10.36 -7.04 -4.66
N ILE A 222 -10.70 -6.97 -3.36
CA ILE A 222 -11.93 -7.55 -2.79
C ILE A 222 -13.13 -6.60 -2.91
N TRP A 223 -12.91 -5.29 -2.71
CA TRP A 223 -13.99 -4.31 -2.62
C TRP A 223 -14.17 -3.55 -3.94
N GLU A 224 -15.42 -3.40 -4.33
CA GLU A 224 -15.82 -2.60 -5.49
C GLU A 224 -15.45 -1.12 -5.29
N PRO A 225 -15.13 -0.37 -6.38
CA PRO A 225 -14.69 1.02 -6.28
C PRO A 225 -15.60 1.93 -5.45
N LYS A 226 -16.92 1.71 -5.49
CA LYS A 226 -17.92 2.50 -4.74
C LYS A 226 -17.81 2.34 -3.22
N GLU A 227 -17.51 1.13 -2.74
CA GLU A 227 -17.42 0.83 -1.29
C GLU A 227 -15.99 0.81 -0.76
N ARG A 228 -15.00 0.84 -1.65
CA ARG A 228 -13.57 0.74 -1.33
C ARG A 228 -13.10 1.81 -0.36
N GLY A 229 -13.61 3.04 -0.46
CA GLY A 229 -13.24 4.13 0.45
C GLY A 229 -13.54 3.81 1.91
N ARG A 230 -14.72 3.25 2.20
CA ARG A 230 -15.13 2.86 3.56
C ARG A 230 -14.27 1.71 4.09
N ALA A 231 -13.99 0.72 3.24
CA ALA A 231 -13.15 -0.41 3.60
C ALA A 231 -11.69 0.01 3.90
N MET A 232 -11.14 0.92 3.08
CA MET A 232 -9.80 1.49 3.29
C MET A 232 -9.73 2.28 4.59
N GLY A 233 -10.74 3.10 4.91
CA GLY A 233 -10.80 3.82 6.19
C GLY A 233 -10.70 2.87 7.39
N ILE A 234 -11.45 1.76 7.36
CA ILE A 234 -11.43 0.77 8.45
C ILE A 234 -10.11 0.00 8.52
N PHE A 235 -9.46 -0.24 7.38
CA PHE A 235 -8.12 -0.80 7.37
C PHE A 235 -7.10 0.12 8.03
N PHE A 236 -7.10 1.41 7.68
CA PHE A 236 -6.17 2.38 8.27
C PHE A 236 -6.39 2.59 9.77
N LEU A 237 -7.58 2.30 10.31
CA LEU A 237 -7.77 2.27 11.76
C LEU A 237 -6.81 1.30 12.46
N GLY A 238 -6.48 0.14 11.87
CA GLY A 238 -5.54 -0.81 12.49
C GLY A 238 -4.15 -0.21 12.75
N PRO A 239 -3.43 0.24 11.70
CA PRO A 239 -2.16 0.95 11.84
C PRO A 239 -2.22 2.19 12.74
N MET A 240 -3.34 2.90 12.79
CA MET A 240 -3.54 4.05 13.69
C MET A 240 -3.70 3.62 15.16
N LEU A 241 -4.38 2.52 15.43
CA LEU A 241 -4.57 2.00 16.79
C LEU A 241 -3.28 1.43 17.39
N GLY A 242 -2.34 0.98 16.55
CA GLY A 242 -1.06 0.40 16.98
C GLY A 242 -0.28 1.31 17.94
N PRO A 243 0.07 2.56 17.54
CA PRO A 243 0.77 3.50 18.40
C PRO A 243 -0.03 3.95 19.63
N LEU A 244 -1.36 3.90 19.60
CA LEU A 244 -2.20 4.27 20.74
C LEU A 244 -2.22 3.16 21.81
N LEU A 245 -2.23 1.89 21.41
CA LEU A 245 -2.20 0.74 22.32
C LEU A 245 -0.79 0.44 22.83
N ALA A 246 0.23 0.85 22.08
CA ALA A 246 1.62 0.56 22.39
C ALA A 246 2.10 1.08 23.77
N PRO A 247 1.80 2.33 24.21
CA PRO A 247 2.16 2.81 25.54
C PRO A 247 1.53 1.99 26.68
N ILE A 248 0.25 1.62 26.52
CA ILE A 248 -0.51 0.89 27.54
C ILE A 248 0.09 -0.51 27.74
N ILE A 249 0.35 -1.21 26.63
CA ILE A 249 0.89 -2.57 26.67
C ILE A 249 2.38 -2.53 27.03
N GLY A 250 3.13 -1.64 26.39
CA GLY A 250 4.58 -1.50 26.57
C GLY A 250 4.93 -1.18 28.01
N GLY A 251 4.25 -0.23 28.64
CA GLY A 251 4.55 0.14 30.02
C GLY A 251 4.15 -0.93 31.03
N ALA A 252 2.93 -1.48 30.92
CA ALA A 252 2.47 -2.51 31.85
C ALA A 252 3.32 -3.80 31.81
N VAL A 253 3.88 -4.13 30.64
CA VAL A 253 4.71 -5.32 30.44
C VAL A 253 6.18 -5.03 30.83
N ALA A 254 6.71 -3.87 30.46
CA ALA A 254 8.09 -3.49 30.78
C ALA A 254 8.30 -3.29 32.29
N GLU A 255 7.36 -2.64 32.99
CA GLU A 255 7.47 -2.38 34.44
C GLU A 255 7.54 -3.68 35.25
N LYS A 256 6.82 -4.72 34.83
CA LYS A 256 6.76 -5.99 35.58
C LYS A 256 7.88 -6.96 35.23
N TRP A 257 8.19 -7.14 33.94
CA TRP A 257 9.03 -8.25 33.45
C TRP A 257 10.24 -7.77 32.62
N GLY A 258 10.56 -6.46 32.69
CA GLY A 258 11.70 -5.86 32.03
C GLY A 258 11.55 -5.74 30.51
N TRP A 259 12.56 -5.16 29.85
CA TRP A 259 12.46 -4.80 28.43
C TRP A 259 12.32 -5.98 27.46
N ARG A 260 12.92 -7.14 27.76
CA ARG A 260 12.89 -8.33 26.88
C ARG A 260 11.47 -8.89 26.70
N SER A 261 10.62 -8.75 27.72
CA SER A 261 9.24 -9.20 27.69
C SER A 261 8.41 -8.49 26.61
N THR A 262 8.72 -7.22 26.32
CA THR A 262 8.07 -6.44 25.25
C THR A 262 8.34 -7.02 23.86
N GLN A 263 9.52 -7.62 23.66
CA GLN A 263 9.89 -8.27 22.40
C GLN A 263 9.21 -9.63 22.25
N TRP A 264 9.10 -10.38 23.35
CA TRP A 264 8.29 -11.61 23.39
C TRP A 264 6.81 -11.34 23.10
N PHE A 265 6.24 -10.25 23.63
CA PHE A 265 4.89 -9.82 23.28
C PHE A 265 4.74 -9.61 21.78
N GLN A 266 5.72 -8.94 21.14
CA GLN A 266 5.69 -8.72 19.70
C GLN A 266 5.77 -10.03 18.89
N THR A 267 6.59 -10.98 19.34
CA THR A 267 6.68 -12.32 18.75
C THR A 267 5.34 -13.06 18.85
N ILE A 268 4.67 -13.00 20.00
CA ILE A 268 3.35 -13.61 20.19
C ILE A 268 2.32 -12.94 19.26
N TYR A 269 2.32 -11.61 19.20
CA TYR A 269 1.43 -10.85 18.31
C TYR A 269 1.65 -11.20 16.83
N GLY A 270 2.91 -11.28 16.40
CA GLY A 270 3.30 -11.73 15.07
C GLY A 270 2.86 -13.16 14.77
N GLY A 271 3.05 -14.07 15.72
CA GLY A 271 2.63 -15.47 15.60
C GLY A 271 1.12 -15.65 15.52
N VAL A 272 0.36 -14.95 16.37
CA VAL A 272 -1.11 -14.95 16.33
C VAL A 272 -1.61 -14.37 14.99
N SER A 273 -1.02 -13.25 14.55
CA SER A 273 -1.34 -12.64 13.25
C SER A 273 -1.03 -13.59 12.09
N LEU A 274 0.12 -14.29 12.14
CA LEU A 274 0.50 -15.30 11.15
C LEU A 274 -0.51 -16.44 11.10
N ILE A 275 -0.93 -16.96 12.24
CA ILE A 275 -1.95 -18.02 12.35
C ILE A 275 -3.27 -17.55 11.75
N LEU A 276 -3.72 -16.34 12.09
CA LEU A 276 -4.95 -15.76 11.55
C LEU A 276 -4.88 -15.60 10.03
N LEU A 277 -3.75 -15.11 9.49
CA LEU A 277 -3.55 -14.97 8.05
C LEU A 277 -3.49 -16.33 7.35
N LEU A 278 -2.86 -17.33 7.98
CA LEU A 278 -2.75 -18.68 7.44
C LEU A 278 -4.14 -19.32 7.24
N PHE A 279 -5.01 -19.23 8.25
CA PHE A 279 -6.32 -19.85 8.20
C PHE A 279 -7.39 -19.00 7.48
N CYS A 280 -7.34 -17.68 7.59
CA CYS A 280 -8.45 -16.83 7.15
C CYS A 280 -8.22 -16.08 5.84
N LEU A 281 -6.99 -15.95 5.33
CA LEU A 281 -6.71 -15.16 4.14
C LEU A 281 -6.63 -16.02 2.87
N PRO A 282 -7.68 -16.13 2.03
CA PRO A 282 -7.57 -16.80 0.73
C PRO A 282 -6.65 -16.02 -0.21
N GLU A 283 -6.18 -16.64 -1.29
CA GLU A 283 -5.49 -15.89 -2.35
C GLU A 283 -6.47 -14.91 -3.00
N THR A 284 -6.10 -13.63 -3.03
CA THR A 284 -6.98 -12.56 -3.54
C THR A 284 -6.54 -12.04 -4.90
N LEU A 285 -5.38 -12.47 -5.40
CA LEU A 285 -4.88 -12.05 -6.71
C LEU A 285 -5.53 -12.89 -7.82
N ALA A 286 -6.49 -12.31 -8.54
CA ALA A 286 -7.27 -13.01 -9.57
C ALA A 286 -6.42 -13.52 -10.76
N ARG A 287 -5.37 -12.78 -11.16
CA ARG A 287 -4.62 -13.02 -12.42
C ARG A 287 -3.11 -13.23 -12.20
N ARG A 288 -2.74 -14.23 -11.39
CA ARG A 288 -1.33 -14.56 -11.09
C ARG A 288 -0.53 -15.15 -12.26
N ALA A 289 -1.13 -16.05 -13.04
CA ALA A 289 -0.40 -16.87 -14.01
C ALA A 289 -0.26 -16.22 -15.40
N ALA A 290 -1.29 -15.53 -15.88
CA ALA A 290 -1.30 -14.98 -17.25
C ALA A 290 -0.25 -13.88 -17.45
N VAL A 291 -0.05 -12.97 -16.48
CA VAL A 291 0.87 -11.84 -16.67
C VAL A 291 2.34 -12.27 -16.77
N VAL A 292 2.77 -13.27 -15.98
CA VAL A 292 4.16 -13.73 -15.99
C VAL A 292 4.45 -14.59 -17.23
N ASP A 293 3.50 -15.41 -17.67
CA ASP A 293 3.65 -16.24 -18.88
C ASP A 293 3.51 -15.39 -20.16
N GLU A 294 2.55 -14.47 -20.23
CA GLU A 294 2.37 -13.54 -21.37
C GLU A 294 3.58 -12.63 -21.57
N LEU A 295 4.29 -12.25 -20.50
CA LEU A 295 5.54 -11.47 -20.59
C LEU A 295 6.78 -12.33 -20.88
N ALA A 296 6.80 -13.59 -20.43
CA ALA A 296 7.84 -14.54 -20.81
C ALA A 296 7.75 -14.94 -22.30
N ASP A 297 6.52 -15.01 -22.81
CA ASP A 297 6.18 -15.36 -24.19
C ASP A 297 6.11 -14.15 -25.13
N GLY A 298 5.84 -12.94 -24.62
CA GLY A 298 5.69 -11.71 -25.40
C GLY A 298 6.95 -11.24 -26.14
N ASN A 299 8.11 -11.86 -25.90
CA ASN A 299 9.34 -11.67 -26.66
C ASN A 299 9.51 -12.66 -27.83
N ILE A 300 8.48 -13.44 -28.17
CA ILE A 300 8.48 -14.40 -29.29
C ILE A 300 7.93 -13.78 -30.60
N ILE A 301 7.30 -12.60 -30.54
CA ILE A 301 6.73 -11.93 -31.74
C ILE A 301 7.76 -11.03 -32.48
N SER A 302 8.96 -10.79 -31.93
CA SER A 302 10.03 -10.12 -32.67
C SER A 302 10.89 -11.13 -33.44
N HIS A 303 10.56 -11.31 -34.73
CA HIS A 303 11.40 -11.85 -35.81
C HIS A 303 12.60 -12.71 -35.38
N ARG A 304 12.46 -14.05 -35.43
CA ARG A 304 13.63 -14.93 -35.53
C ARG A 304 14.03 -15.07 -37.00
N PRO A 305 15.17 -14.52 -37.46
CA PRO A 305 15.83 -15.06 -38.63
C PRO A 305 16.33 -16.48 -38.30
N SER A 306 16.14 -17.36 -39.27
CA SER A 306 16.24 -18.81 -39.16
C SER A 306 17.67 -19.33 -39.05
N PHE A 307 18.47 -18.94 -38.05
CA PHE A 307 19.74 -19.61 -37.75
C PHE A 307 20.11 -19.53 -36.27
N ALA A 308 20.00 -20.63 -35.53
CA ALA A 308 20.71 -20.81 -34.26
C ALA A 308 21.06 -22.30 -34.02
N PRO A 309 22.29 -22.63 -33.56
CA PRO A 309 22.74 -24.01 -33.35
C PRO A 309 22.43 -24.58 -31.95
N LEU A 310 22.06 -25.86 -31.93
CA LEU A 310 22.08 -26.89 -30.87
C LEU A 310 21.26 -26.71 -29.56
N PRO A 311 20.73 -27.82 -28.98
CA PRO A 311 19.58 -27.80 -28.08
C PRO A 311 20.02 -27.65 -26.61
N THR A 312 19.96 -26.44 -26.07
CA THR A 312 19.74 -26.30 -24.63
C THR A 312 18.27 -26.54 -24.38
N SER A 313 17.92 -27.48 -23.50
CA SER A 313 16.51 -27.83 -23.22
C SER A 313 15.65 -26.57 -23.08
N PRO A 314 14.58 -26.42 -23.89
CA PRO A 314 13.76 -25.21 -23.94
C PRO A 314 13.19 -24.84 -22.55
N TYR A 315 13.06 -25.83 -21.67
CA TYR A 315 12.68 -25.69 -20.27
C TYR A 315 13.66 -24.83 -19.45
N ILE A 316 14.97 -25.02 -19.61
CA ILE A 316 15.99 -24.29 -18.84
C ILE A 316 16.05 -22.83 -19.29
N GLN A 317 15.98 -22.59 -20.61
CA GLN A 317 15.95 -21.24 -21.17
C GLN A 317 14.69 -20.47 -20.71
N HIS A 318 13.52 -21.12 -20.71
CA HIS A 318 12.28 -20.52 -20.24
C HIS A 318 12.34 -20.21 -18.74
N ARG A 319 12.88 -21.13 -17.92
CA ARG A 319 13.04 -20.93 -16.48
C ARG A 319 14.02 -19.80 -16.15
N MET A 320 15.17 -19.72 -16.84
CA MET A 320 16.15 -18.65 -16.64
C MET A 320 15.59 -17.29 -17.05
N LYS A 321 14.90 -17.20 -18.20
CA LYS A 321 14.22 -15.97 -18.63
C LYS A 321 13.17 -15.52 -17.62
N ARG A 322 12.36 -16.45 -17.11
CA ARG A 322 11.36 -16.16 -16.07
C ARG A 322 12.02 -15.62 -14.79
N VAL A 323 13.12 -16.24 -14.33
CA VAL A 323 13.87 -15.78 -13.15
C VAL A 323 14.48 -14.39 -13.37
N VAL A 324 15.05 -14.13 -14.55
CA VAL A 324 15.64 -12.82 -14.88
C VAL A 324 14.57 -11.73 -14.95
N VAL A 325 13.41 -12.00 -15.55
CA VAL A 325 12.28 -11.06 -15.59
C VAL A 325 11.77 -10.78 -14.17
N ILE A 326 11.61 -11.82 -13.34
CA ILE A 326 11.21 -11.67 -11.94
C ILE A 326 12.23 -10.84 -11.16
N LEU A 327 13.54 -11.11 -11.29
CA LEU A 327 14.60 -10.39 -10.58
C LEU A 327 14.67 -8.92 -11.03
N LYS A 328 14.60 -8.66 -12.34
CA LYS A 328 14.61 -7.32 -12.91
C LYS A 328 13.40 -6.50 -12.43
N ARG A 329 12.21 -7.10 -12.45
CA ARG A 329 10.95 -6.50 -11.95
C ARG A 329 11.06 -6.21 -10.45
N SER A 330 11.60 -7.14 -9.68
CA SER A 330 11.75 -7.03 -8.22
C SER A 330 12.68 -5.90 -7.77
N ILE A 331 13.73 -5.59 -8.54
CA ILE A 331 14.71 -4.56 -8.16
C ILE A 331 14.39 -3.21 -8.79
N ILE A 332 13.95 -3.18 -10.06
CA ILE A 332 13.82 -1.95 -10.84
C ILE A 332 12.40 -1.37 -10.77
N ASP A 333 11.36 -2.21 -10.77
CA ASP A 333 9.98 -1.69 -10.78
C ASP A 333 9.55 -0.99 -9.49
N PRO A 334 9.99 -1.35 -8.27
CA PRO A 334 9.64 -0.56 -7.08
C PRO A 334 10.23 0.87 -7.14
N LEU A 335 11.38 1.06 -7.79
CA LEU A 335 11.98 2.38 -7.97
C LEU A 335 11.28 3.20 -9.06
N LYS A 336 10.72 2.54 -10.10
CA LYS A 336 9.91 3.23 -11.11
C LYS A 336 8.61 3.82 -10.55
N ILE A 337 8.08 3.25 -9.47
CA ILE A 337 6.89 3.79 -8.78
C ILE A 337 7.16 5.21 -8.29
N LEU A 338 8.41 5.53 -7.94
CA LEU A 338 8.80 6.88 -7.56
C LEU A 338 8.62 7.88 -8.72
N GLY A 339 8.64 7.40 -9.97
CA GLY A 339 8.30 8.19 -11.15
C GLY A 339 6.85 8.67 -11.19
N TYR A 340 5.92 7.99 -10.50
CA TYR A 340 4.53 8.47 -10.40
C TYR A 340 4.39 9.74 -9.56
N LEU A 341 5.39 10.11 -8.75
CA LEU A 341 5.42 11.42 -8.08
C LEU A 341 5.56 12.58 -9.09
N ARG A 342 5.89 12.30 -10.36
CA ARG A 342 5.88 13.31 -11.43
C ARG A 342 4.47 13.85 -11.69
N PHE A 343 3.43 13.07 -11.39
CA PHE A 343 2.05 13.54 -11.51
C PHE A 343 1.67 14.41 -10.30
N PRO A 344 1.21 15.66 -10.53
CA PRO A 344 0.97 16.63 -9.45
C PRO A 344 -0.11 16.18 -8.46
N ALA A 345 -1.13 15.45 -8.92
CA ALA A 345 -2.18 14.94 -8.03
C ALA A 345 -1.64 13.91 -7.02
N VAL A 346 -0.72 13.04 -7.45
CA VAL A 346 -0.14 12.01 -6.60
C VAL A 346 0.86 12.63 -5.62
N SER A 347 1.68 13.57 -6.06
CA SER A 347 2.66 14.24 -5.18
C SER A 347 1.99 15.05 -4.07
N VAL A 348 0.90 15.77 -4.37
CA VAL A 348 0.13 16.51 -3.35
C VAL A 348 -0.46 15.56 -2.31
N ALA A 349 -1.05 14.44 -2.74
CA ALA A 349 -1.61 13.45 -1.81
C ALA A 349 -0.54 12.81 -0.91
N VAL A 350 0.63 12.45 -1.47
CA VAL A 350 1.75 11.91 -0.70
C VAL A 350 2.31 12.95 0.27
N TYR A 351 2.39 14.22 -0.13
CA TYR A 351 2.88 15.30 0.72
C TYR A 351 1.96 15.55 1.93
N ILE A 352 0.65 15.66 1.69
CA ILE A 352 -0.36 15.81 2.75
C ILE A 352 -0.35 14.59 3.69
N GLY A 353 -0.32 13.38 3.13
CA GLY A 353 -0.26 12.14 3.91
C GLY A 353 1.00 12.08 4.79
N SER A 354 2.16 12.45 4.24
CA SER A 354 3.43 12.45 4.96
C SER A 354 3.45 13.48 6.09
N ILE A 355 2.93 14.69 5.87
CA ILE A 355 2.82 15.70 6.93
C ILE A 355 1.88 15.22 8.03
N THR A 356 0.74 14.64 7.68
CA THR A 356 -0.26 14.18 8.63
C THR A 356 0.26 13.01 9.47
N PHE A 357 0.89 12.02 8.83
CA PHE A 357 1.53 10.91 9.56
C PHE A 357 2.73 11.39 10.39
N GLY A 358 3.55 12.29 9.86
CA GLY A 358 4.69 12.86 10.57
C GLY A 358 4.28 13.65 11.80
N SER A 359 3.29 14.54 11.67
CA SER A 359 2.77 15.31 12.81
C SER A 359 2.13 14.42 13.87
N LEU A 360 1.41 13.36 13.45
CA LEU A 360 0.86 12.36 14.37
C LEU A 360 1.97 11.64 15.15
N TYR A 361 3.04 11.20 14.49
CA TYR A 361 4.15 10.54 15.17
C TYR A 361 4.88 11.49 16.11
N ILE A 362 5.14 12.73 15.69
CA ILE A 362 5.76 13.76 16.54
C ILE A 362 4.90 14.04 17.76
N LEU A 363 3.58 14.19 17.61
CA LEU A 363 2.65 14.41 18.70
C LEU A 363 2.67 13.22 19.68
N ASN A 364 2.57 11.99 19.17
CA ASN A 364 2.64 10.78 19.99
C ASN A 364 3.95 10.71 20.78
N ILE A 365 5.08 11.01 20.15
CA ILE A 365 6.40 11.04 20.76
C ILE A 365 6.50 12.13 21.82
N ALA A 366 6.07 13.36 21.50
CA ALA A 366 6.18 14.51 22.38
C ALA A 366 5.34 14.35 23.65
N ILE A 367 4.12 13.82 23.53
CA ILE A 367 3.26 13.51 24.67
C ILE A 367 3.96 12.50 25.60
N GLN A 368 4.44 11.37 25.07
CA GLN A 368 5.15 10.37 25.91
C GLN A 368 6.38 10.96 26.61
N LYS A 369 7.12 11.86 25.93
CA LYS A 369 8.29 12.51 26.52
C LYS A 369 7.92 13.49 27.63
N ILE A 370 6.99 14.42 27.38
CA ILE A 370 6.63 15.50 28.31
C ILE A 370 6.01 14.94 29.59
N PHE A 371 5.12 13.95 29.48
CA PHE A 371 4.48 13.35 30.65
C PHE A 371 5.40 12.42 31.45
N GLY A 372 6.53 12.01 30.88
CA GLY A 372 7.57 11.20 31.53
C GLY A 372 8.69 12.00 32.22
N GLU A 373 8.75 13.32 32.07
CA GLU A 373 9.75 14.16 32.75
C GLU A 373 9.39 14.41 34.23
N GLU A 374 10.42 14.68 35.06
CA GLU A 374 10.35 14.77 36.54
C GLU A 374 9.26 15.72 37.08
N SER A 375 8.80 16.68 36.26
CA SER A 375 7.75 17.65 36.65
C SER A 375 6.37 17.01 36.88
N TYR A 376 6.07 15.87 36.25
CA TYR A 376 4.74 15.24 36.32
C TYR A 376 4.72 13.81 36.88
N ASN A 377 5.81 13.04 36.79
CA ASN A 377 5.97 11.68 37.37
C ASN A 377 4.73 10.77 37.18
N PHE A 378 4.04 10.86 36.04
CA PHE A 378 2.88 10.00 35.81
C PHE A 378 3.34 8.56 35.58
N SER A 379 2.69 7.62 36.27
CA SER A 379 2.86 6.18 35.99
C SER A 379 2.56 5.90 34.53
N GLU A 380 3.32 4.99 33.92
CA GLU A 380 3.24 4.67 32.48
C GLU A 380 1.83 4.26 32.03
N VAL A 381 1.05 3.67 32.94
CA VAL A 381 -0.34 3.30 32.73
C VAL A 381 -1.24 4.54 32.57
N VAL A 382 -0.99 5.60 33.34
CA VAL A 382 -1.73 6.87 33.27
C VAL A 382 -1.40 7.61 31.98
N VAL A 383 -0.13 7.61 31.57
CA VAL A 383 0.29 8.17 30.27
C VAL A 383 -0.36 7.41 29.12
N GLY A 384 -0.40 6.08 29.18
CA GLY A 384 -1.16 5.26 28.23
C GLY A 384 -2.66 5.58 28.20
N LEU A 385 -3.25 5.91 29.35
CA LEU A 385 -4.66 6.30 29.47
C LEU A 385 -4.98 7.62 28.76
N THR A 386 -4.03 8.54 28.66
CA THR A 386 -4.21 9.83 27.94
C THR A 386 -4.45 9.65 26.43
N TYR A 387 -4.17 8.47 25.87
CA TYR A 387 -4.43 8.13 24.47
C TYR A 387 -5.84 7.56 24.22
N ILE A 388 -6.60 7.24 25.27
CA ILE A 388 -7.97 6.72 25.14
C ILE A 388 -8.93 7.70 24.45
N PRO A 389 -8.88 9.03 24.67
CA PRO A 389 -9.65 9.98 23.87
C PRO A 389 -9.40 9.86 22.36
N GLY A 390 -8.17 9.60 21.93
CA GLY A 390 -7.84 9.33 20.51
C GLY A 390 -8.48 8.05 19.96
N LEU A 391 -8.72 7.04 20.81
CA LEU A 391 -9.51 5.85 20.44
C LEU A 391 -10.99 6.21 20.20
N SER A 392 -11.51 7.19 20.94
CA SER A 392 -12.88 7.69 20.78
C SER A 392 -13.05 8.50 19.49
N GLU A 393 -12.02 9.26 19.09
CA GLU A 393 -11.99 9.98 17.81
C GLU A 393 -11.97 9.02 16.62
N CYS A 394 -11.21 7.91 16.70
CA CYS A 394 -11.24 6.83 15.71
C CYS A 394 -12.64 6.21 15.58
N CYS A 395 -13.36 6.03 16.69
CA CYS A 395 -14.76 5.57 16.68
C CYS A 395 -15.74 6.63 16.15
N SER A 396 -15.51 7.91 16.41
CA SER A 396 -16.28 9.01 15.83
C SER A 396 -16.05 9.16 14.34
N LEU A 397 -14.83 8.89 13.85
CA LEU A 397 -14.52 8.88 12.41
C LEU A 397 -15.37 7.82 11.67
N LYS A 398 -15.64 6.66 12.29
CA LYS A 398 -16.60 5.69 11.75
C LYS A 398 -18.00 6.28 11.60
N LYS A 399 -18.48 7.04 12.58
CA LYS A 399 -19.81 7.68 12.54
C LYS A 399 -19.85 8.81 11.51
N VAL A 400 -18.79 9.59 11.39
CA VAL A 400 -18.67 10.68 10.41
C VAL A 400 -18.55 10.13 8.99
N CYS A 401 -17.68 9.14 8.75
CA CYS A 401 -17.57 8.48 7.45
C CYS A 401 -18.84 7.72 7.06
N ALA A 402 -19.54 7.11 8.01
CA ALA A 402 -20.84 6.47 7.74
C ALA A 402 -21.93 7.49 7.36
N LYS A 403 -21.86 8.72 7.89
CA LYS A 403 -22.83 9.80 7.64
C LYS A 403 -22.55 10.58 6.35
N TRP A 404 -21.31 10.57 5.88
CA TRP A 404 -20.91 11.22 4.62
C TRP A 404 -21.02 10.32 3.38
N PHE A 405 -21.00 9.00 3.55
CA PHE A 405 -20.99 8.03 2.45
C PHE A 405 -22.16 7.03 2.45
N GLY A 406 -23.10 7.14 3.39
CA GLY A 406 -24.38 6.44 3.39
C GLY A 406 -25.48 7.43 3.06
#